data_AF-A0A1E3L4L5-F1
#
_entry.id   AF-A0A1E3L4L5-F1
#
_cell.length_a   1.000
_cell.length_b   1.000
_cell.length_c   1.000
_cell.angle_alpha   90.00
_cell.angle_beta   90.00
_cell.angle_gamma   90.00
#
_symmetry.space_group_name_H-M   'P 1'
#
loop_
_entity.id
_entity.type
_entity.pdbx_description
1 polymer ?
#
loop_
_entity_poly.entity_id
_entity_poly.type
_entity_poly.pdbx_seq_one_letter_code
_entity_poly.pdbx_strand_id
1 'polypeptide(L)' 'MVIVWYLLFMVLLSAPGIWYHIAIGKRIAHEEKKAGRDLTYEINPFTGGRE' A
#
# COMPACT_ATOMS: atom_id res chain seq x y z
N MET A 1 -18.71 23.74 12.45
CA MET A 1 -19.12 22.39 12.89
C MET A 1 -19.15 21.38 11.74
N VAL A 2 -19.77 21.72 10.59
CA VAL A 2 -19.89 20.83 9.41
C VAL A 2 -18.53 20.43 8.79
N ILE A 3 -17.55 21.34 8.77
CA ILE A 3 -16.22 21.10 8.17
C ILE A 3 -15.47 19.95 8.85
N VAL A 4 -15.60 19.81 10.17
CA VAL A 4 -14.94 18.73 10.94
C VAL A 4 -15.47 17.36 10.50
N TRP A 5 -16.78 17.25 10.27
CA TRP A 5 -17.39 16.01 9.79
C TRP A 5 -16.95 15.65 8.37
N TYR A 6 -16.83 16.64 7.48
CA TYR A 6 -16.29 16.40 6.14
C TYR A 6 -14.84 15.92 6.17
N LEU A 7 -13.99 16.52 7.00
CA LEU A 7 -12.60 16.08 7.15
C LEU A 7 -12.53 14.65 7.70
N LEU A 8 -13.34 14.32 8.70
CA LEU A 8 -13.37 12.99 9.29
C LEU A 8 -13.87 11.92 8.29
N PHE A 9 -14.86 12.28 7.46
CA PHE A 9 -15.35 11.43 6.39
C PHE A 9 -14.29 11.19 5.30
N MET A 10 -13.54 12.22 4.89
CA MET A 10 -12.42 12.06 3.94
C MET A 10 -11.33 11.14 4.48
N VAL A 11 -10.98 11.26 5.77
CA VAL A 11 -10.01 10.36 6.41
C VAL A 11 -10.50 8.91 6.37
N LEU A 12 -11.75 8.67 6.77
CA LEU A 12 -12.35 7.33 6.76
C LEU A 12 -12.41 6.72 5.35
N LEU A 13 -12.75 7.53 4.34
CA LEU A 13 -12.75 7.07 2.95
C LEU A 13 -11.35 6.72 2.44
N SER A 14 -10.31 7.43 2.87
CA SER A 14 -8.92 7.18 2.44
C SER A 14 -8.26 6.01 3.16
N ALA A 15 -8.75 5.64 4.35
CA ALA A 15 -8.13 4.64 5.21
C ALA A 15 -7.96 3.25 4.55
N PRO A 16 -8.94 2.70 3.81
CA PRO A 16 -8.76 1.41 3.13
C PRO A 16 -7.64 1.44 2.08
N GLY A 17 -7.54 2.54 1.31
CA GLY A 17 -6.50 2.70 0.29
C GLY A 17 -5.12 2.78 0.92
N ILE A 18 -4.97 3.59 1.97
CA ILE A 18 -3.72 3.70 2.73
C ILE A 18 -3.33 2.32 3.30
N TRP A 19 -4.28 1.60 3.90
CA TRP A 19 -4.03 0.28 4.45
C TRP A 19 -3.58 -0.73 3.40
N TYR A 20 -4.21 -0.69 2.22
CA TYR A 20 -3.86 -1.55 1.09
C TYR A 20 -2.40 -1.34 0.63
N HIS A 21 -1.99 -0.08 0.46
CA HIS A 21 -0.60 0.23 0.11
C HIS A 21 0.41 -0.23 1.17
N ILE A 22 0.08 -0.04 2.46
CA ILE A 22 0.94 -0.51 3.56
C ILE A 22 1.02 -2.04 3.58
N ALA A 23 -0.09 -2.74 3.38
CA ALA A 23 -0.14 -4.20 3.38
C ALA A 23 0.71 -4.80 2.26
N ILE A 24 0.67 -4.19 1.06
CA ILE A 24 1.52 -4.58 -0.06
C ILE A 24 3.00 -4.39 0.28
N GLY A 25 3.38 -3.20 0.78
CA GLY A 25 4.77 -2.93 1.13
C GLY A 25 5.32 -3.92 2.18
N LYS A 26 4.50 -4.24 3.20
CA LYS A 26 4.86 -5.26 4.20
C LYS A 26 5.05 -6.64 3.60
N ARG A 27 4.18 -7.06 2.67
CA ARG A 27 4.30 -8.34 1.97
C ARG A 27 5.57 -8.38 1.13
N ILE A 28 5.86 -7.33 0.36
CA ILE A 28 7.06 -7.24 -0.47
C ILE A 28 8.32 -7.35 0.40
N ALA A 29 8.42 -6.53 1.44
CA ALA A 29 9.57 -6.56 2.36
C ALA A 29 9.78 -7.93 3.03
N HIS A 30 8.68 -8.66 3.30
CA HIS A 30 8.75 -10.01 3.84
C HIS A 30 9.32 -11.02 2.82
N GLU A 31 8.85 -10.98 1.58
CA GLU A 31 9.32 -11.86 0.51
C GLU A 31 10.77 -11.52 0.11
N GLU A 32 11.15 -10.25 0.04
CA GLU A 32 12.53 -9.82 -0.25
C GLU A 32 13.51 -10.31 0.81
N LYS A 33 13.13 -10.24 2.09
CA LYS A 33 13.94 -10.78 3.18
C LYS A 33 14.12 -12.28 3.06
N LYS A 34 13.11 -13.00 2.56
CA LYS A 34 13.15 -14.45 2.35
C LYS A 34 13.97 -14.83 1.13
N ALA A 35 13.89 -14.06 0.05
CA ALA A 35 14.60 -14.28 -1.20
C ALA A 35 16.05 -13.77 -1.17
N GLY A 36 16.38 -12.84 -0.27
CA GLY A 36 17.70 -12.22 -0.18
C GLY A 36 18.01 -11.25 -1.33
N ARG A 37 16.98 -10.77 -2.05
CA ARG A 37 17.09 -9.85 -3.19
C ARG A 37 15.85 -8.95 -3.26
N ASP A 38 16.00 -7.83 -3.96
CA ASP A 38 14.88 -6.94 -4.31
C ASP A 38 13.91 -7.67 -5.25
N LEU A 39 12.61 -7.61 -4.91
CA LEU A 39 11.52 -8.20 -5.68
C LEU A 39 10.48 -7.13 -6.07
N THR A 40 10.79 -5.85 -5.83
CA THR A 40 9.91 -4.71 -6.12
C THR A 40 9.40 -4.70 -7.56
N TYR A 41 10.16 -5.19 -8.54
CA TYR A 41 9.71 -5.24 -9.95
C TYR A 41 9.09 -6.58 -10.37
N GLU A 42 8.98 -7.55 -9.47
CA GLU A 42 8.46 -8.88 -9.76
C GLU A 42 7.08 -9.09 -9.14
N ILE A 43 6.92 -8.74 -7.86
CA ILE A 43 5.72 -9.06 -7.07
C ILE A 43 4.87 -7.84 -6.68
N ASN A 44 5.37 -6.62 -6.90
CA ASN A 44 4.65 -5.41 -6.59
C ASN A 44 3.58 -5.15 -7.67
N PRO A 45 2.29 -5.06 -7.33
CA PRO A 45 1.24 -4.82 -8.31
C PRO A 45 1.31 -3.42 -8.98
N PHE A 46 2.11 -2.49 -8.45
CA PHE A 46 2.28 -1.14 -9.02
C PHE A 46 3.50 -0.99 -9.93
N THR A 47 4.54 -1.80 -9.71
CA THR A 47 5.82 -1.69 -10.42
C THR A 47 6.23 -2.98 -11.15
N GLY A 48 5.65 -4.13 -10.78
CA GLY A 48 5.86 -5.41 -11.44
C GLY A 48 4.85 -5.66 -12.55
N GLY A 49 5.33 -6.18 -13.68
CA GLY A 49 4.53 -6.42 -14.89
C GLY A 49 4.65 -5.34 -15.96
N ARG A 50 5.82 -4.71 -16.13
CA ARG A 50 6.14 -3.92 -17.33
C ARG A 50 6.84 -4.79 -18.38
N GLU A 51 6.22 -5.91 -18.74
CA GLU A 51 6.52 -6.69 -19.96
C GLU A 51 5.24 -7.30 -20.51
#